data_AF-A0A1V6I5K5-F1
#
_entry.id   AF-A0A1V6I5K5-F1
#
_cell.length_a   1.000
_cell.length_b   1.000
_cell.length_c   1.000
_cell.angle_alpha   90.00
_cell.angle_beta   90.00
_cell.angle_gamma   90.00
#
_symmetry.space_group_name_H-M   'P 1'
#
loop_
_entity.id
_entity.type
_entity.pdbx_description
1 polymer ?
#
loop_
_entity_poly.entity_id
_entity_poly.type
_entity_poly.pdbx_seq_one_letter_code
_entity_poly.pdbx_strand_id
1 'polypeptide(L)'
;MAIDRMMLDPTLDTYRKMLKDLQEQNITGEDMDKMAEIIARMEQLGNELSDINDFFGKVMQEDLFGKFSAHYTKALTSQYQAQNSENGGTYNDAALLKQCVDALKYAVTTIKDSYNKTIEDAKNFDAKEHKDKSIEYFEETTGTTVGKFFKKQAKKDLDKTLKEKPNAFDNSIEVAVLHDPELIIKGIQDLIDLGEQEGMTTPKFLRLQIETGLDKAMQGTSTFRKALEFQLDSTLANPTPWTLKLAEEKLRVFDELAAKNKFNIPNLKELELAHNDIDYIYERDIKIWDEIIERWKDLLGDLDVWSLSHCSFAPSIEPWRMARDPKQATIKTQKTTPGIFKQKEKLLKKYFGLNFMDVFTHPSFEWDVKYNYIEYSQEFTEFLIEKVYPQCVPLNSLNSDIINERASFYPTGSNPDRETNPHCNMYAKRLRDFYDSKFGKGRYDSKFGVINEINSAAKPWDWDSFKFKNKI
;
A
#
# COMPACT_ATOMS: atom_id res chain seq x y z
N MET A 1 22.45 10.46 -14.41
CA MET A 1 22.19 11.82 -13.89
C MET A 1 22.47 11.78 -12.41
N ALA A 2 23.09 12.79 -11.81
CA ALA A 2 23.28 12.81 -10.36
C ALA A 2 21.92 12.74 -9.64
N ILE A 3 21.88 12.13 -8.45
CA ILE A 3 20.71 12.16 -7.58
C ILE A 3 20.40 13.62 -7.22
N ASP A 4 19.11 13.97 -7.23
CA ASP A 4 18.68 15.31 -6.83
C ASP A 4 19.13 15.61 -5.40
N ARG A 5 19.73 16.78 -5.22
CA ARG A 5 20.18 17.27 -3.92
C ARG A 5 19.03 17.34 -2.90
N MET A 6 17.80 17.63 -3.33
CA MET A 6 16.64 17.63 -2.45
C MET A 6 16.33 16.25 -1.83
N MET A 7 16.80 15.17 -2.46
CA MET A 7 16.68 13.80 -1.92
C MET A 7 17.93 13.35 -1.15
N LEU A 8 19.11 13.81 -1.56
CA LEU A 8 20.39 13.41 -0.98
C LEU A 8 20.73 14.19 0.32
N ASP A 9 20.47 15.49 0.33
CA ASP A 9 20.87 16.40 1.41
C ASP A 9 20.22 16.07 2.77
N PRO A 10 18.93 15.69 2.88
CA PRO A 10 18.34 15.31 4.17
C PRO A 10 19.09 14.16 4.87
N THR A 11 19.70 13.26 4.10
CA THR A 11 20.49 12.15 4.62
C THR A 11 21.91 12.60 4.97
N LEU A 12 22.59 13.31 4.06
CA LEU A 12 23.98 13.70 4.24
C LEU A 12 24.16 14.86 5.23
N ASP A 13 23.17 15.75 5.37
CA ASP A 13 23.23 16.91 6.28
C ASP A 13 23.37 16.50 7.74
N THR A 14 22.80 15.36 8.13
CA THR A 14 22.98 14.81 9.48
C THR A 14 24.46 14.50 9.74
N TYR A 15 25.14 13.86 8.79
CA TYR A 15 26.57 13.52 8.91
C TYR A 15 27.46 14.76 8.79
N ARG A 16 27.12 15.70 7.90
CA ARG A 16 27.82 16.99 7.77
C ARG A 16 27.74 17.79 9.08
N LYS A 17 26.56 17.83 9.70
CA LYS A 17 26.35 18.48 11.00
C LYS A 17 27.18 17.80 12.09
N MET A 18 27.20 16.47 12.15
CA MET A 18 28.04 15.74 13.11
C MET A 18 29.53 16.04 12.93
N LEU A 19 30.04 16.10 11.69
CA LEU A 19 31.44 16.48 11.43
C LEU A 19 31.71 17.93 11.84
N LYS A 20 30.79 18.84 11.53
CA LYS A 20 30.89 20.26 11.89
C LYS A 20 30.86 20.47 13.41
N ASP A 21 30.02 19.74 14.13
CA ASP A 21 29.96 19.79 15.60
C ASP A 21 31.30 19.38 16.23
N LEU A 22 32.01 18.41 15.65
CA LEU A 22 33.37 18.03 16.09
C LEU A 22 34.42 19.10 15.74
N GLN A 23 34.30 19.76 14.58
CA GLN A 23 35.17 20.88 14.20
C GLN A 23 34.97 22.09 15.13
N GLU A 24 33.73 22.42 15.47
CA GLU A 24 33.38 23.48 16.41
C GLU A 24 33.89 23.17 17.84
N GLN A 25 34.07 21.90 18.17
CA GLN A 25 34.71 21.42 19.41
C GLN A 25 36.24 21.35 19.34
N ASN A 26 36.87 21.83 18.25
CA ASN A 26 38.32 21.77 17.99
C ASN A 26 38.91 20.34 18.03
N ILE A 27 38.12 19.32 17.71
CA ILE A 27 38.60 17.94 17.64
C ILE A 27 39.32 17.77 16.29
N THR A 28 40.58 17.34 16.35
CA THR A 28 41.46 17.15 15.18
C THR A 28 42.12 15.78 15.27
N GLY A 29 42.42 15.15 14.12
CA GLY A 29 43.09 13.86 14.08
C GLY A 29 42.67 12.98 12.91
N GLU A 30 43.32 11.83 12.78
CA GLU A 30 43.14 10.89 11.66
C GLU A 30 41.68 10.41 11.52
N ASP A 31 40.96 10.22 12.63
CA ASP A 31 39.55 9.83 12.60
C ASP A 31 38.63 10.92 12.03
N MET A 32 38.97 12.21 12.22
CA MET A 32 38.25 13.33 11.61
C MET A 32 38.46 13.38 10.09
N ASP A 33 39.69 13.18 9.66
CA ASP A 33 40.03 13.12 8.23
C ASP A 33 39.32 11.95 7.55
N LYS A 34 39.27 10.78 8.21
CA LYS A 34 38.53 9.61 7.74
C LYS A 34 37.04 9.85 7.64
N MET A 35 36.44 10.57 8.60
CA MET A 35 35.02 10.95 8.51
C MET A 35 34.74 11.91 7.34
N ALA A 36 35.63 12.88 7.10
CA ALA A 36 35.52 13.79 5.96
C ALA A 36 35.66 13.05 4.62
N GLU A 37 36.61 12.11 4.52
CA GLU A 37 36.78 11.21 3.36
C GLU A 37 35.51 10.37 3.11
N ILE A 38 34.89 9.85 4.17
CA ILE A 38 33.68 9.03 4.06
C ILE A 38 32.48 9.88 3.57
N ILE A 39 32.29 11.08 4.11
CA ILE A 39 31.25 12.01 3.62
C ILE A 39 31.51 12.37 2.15
N ALA A 40 32.75 12.69 1.79
CA ALA A 40 33.12 12.98 0.40
C ALA A 40 32.83 11.79 -0.52
N ARG A 41 33.05 10.55 -0.05
CA ARG A 41 32.71 9.33 -0.81
C ARG A 41 31.20 9.17 -0.97
N MET A 42 30.40 9.46 0.06
CA MET A 42 28.94 9.46 -0.05
C MET A 42 28.46 10.54 -1.04
N GLU A 43 29.04 11.74 -1.01
CA GLU A 43 28.70 12.81 -1.96
C GLU A 43 29.11 12.44 -3.40
N GLN A 44 30.26 11.78 -3.57
CA GLN A 44 30.69 11.26 -4.86
C GLN A 44 29.70 10.22 -5.39
N LEU A 45 29.25 9.26 -4.57
CA LEU A 45 28.24 8.28 -4.96
C LEU A 45 26.91 8.95 -5.35
N GLY A 46 26.51 10.01 -4.64
CA GLY A 46 25.33 10.80 -4.99
C GLY A 46 25.43 11.50 -6.35
N ASN A 47 26.65 11.84 -6.79
CA ASN A 47 26.90 12.42 -8.11
C ASN A 47 27.06 11.37 -9.23
N GLU A 48 27.56 10.18 -8.90
CA GLU A 48 27.78 9.07 -9.84
C GLU A 48 26.49 8.30 -10.17
N LEU A 49 25.61 8.15 -9.18
CA LEU A 49 24.39 7.36 -9.27
C LEU A 49 23.19 8.24 -9.64
N SER A 50 22.17 7.61 -10.25
CA SER A 50 20.92 8.27 -10.65
C SER A 50 19.69 7.80 -9.90
N ASP A 51 19.84 6.81 -9.03
CA ASP A 51 18.77 6.21 -8.23
C ASP A 51 19.17 6.15 -6.76
N ILE A 52 18.26 6.57 -5.89
CA ILE A 52 18.51 6.67 -4.45
C ILE A 52 18.62 5.32 -3.75
N ASN A 53 17.95 4.28 -4.26
CA ASN A 53 18.07 2.92 -3.74
C ASN A 53 19.42 2.31 -4.12
N ASP A 54 19.92 2.56 -5.34
CA ASP A 54 21.27 2.16 -5.74
C ASP A 54 22.33 2.87 -4.89
N PHE A 55 22.10 4.14 -4.57
CA PHE A 55 22.94 4.89 -3.63
C PHE A 55 22.95 4.25 -2.24
N PHE A 56 21.79 3.98 -1.64
CA PHE A 56 21.75 3.30 -0.34
C PHE A 56 22.35 1.90 -0.39
N GLY A 57 22.13 1.16 -1.48
CA GLY A 57 22.74 -0.15 -1.71
C GLY A 57 24.26 -0.07 -1.74
N LYS A 58 24.84 0.94 -2.40
CA LYS A 58 26.30 1.15 -2.45
C LYS A 58 26.87 1.65 -1.13
N VAL A 59 26.18 2.56 -0.45
CA VAL A 59 26.56 3.06 0.87
C VAL A 59 26.56 1.93 1.91
N MET A 60 25.59 1.01 1.85
CA MET A 60 25.57 -0.20 2.67
C MET A 60 26.64 -1.21 2.26
N GLN A 61 26.85 -1.44 0.96
CA GLN A 61 27.89 -2.36 0.45
C GLN A 61 29.29 -1.91 0.88
N GLU A 62 29.57 -0.62 0.84
CA GLU A 62 30.84 -0.02 1.26
C GLU A 62 30.91 0.20 2.79
N ASP A 63 29.85 -0.12 3.55
CA ASP A 63 29.70 0.09 4.99
C ASP A 63 30.05 1.52 5.44
N LEU A 64 29.67 2.52 4.64
CA LEU A 64 30.08 3.90 4.89
C LEU A 64 29.41 4.47 6.14
N PHE A 65 28.17 4.10 6.45
CA PHE A 65 27.49 4.51 7.69
C PHE A 65 28.12 3.88 8.93
N GLY A 66 28.47 2.59 8.88
CA GLY A 66 29.14 1.89 9.98
C GLY A 66 30.53 2.46 10.23
N LYS A 67 31.31 2.67 9.16
CA LYS A 67 32.65 3.28 9.23
C LYS A 67 32.61 4.71 9.77
N PHE A 68 31.67 5.55 9.29
CA PHE A 68 31.51 6.90 9.81
C PHE A 68 31.24 6.87 11.31
N SER A 69 30.28 6.06 11.75
CA SER A 69 29.90 5.94 13.17
C SER A 69 31.05 5.42 14.04
N ALA A 70 31.85 4.48 13.51
CA ALA A 70 33.02 3.95 14.19
C ALA A 70 34.12 5.03 14.37
N HIS A 71 34.42 5.80 13.33
CA HIS A 71 35.39 6.89 13.41
C HIS A 71 34.87 8.07 14.25
N TYR A 72 33.57 8.36 14.20
CA TYR A 72 32.93 9.36 15.06
C TYR A 72 33.08 9.01 16.55
N THR A 73 32.80 7.74 16.89
CA THR A 73 32.99 7.22 18.25
C THR A 73 34.45 7.27 18.68
N LYS A 74 35.39 6.93 17.78
CA LYS A 74 36.83 7.00 18.05
C LYS A 74 37.33 8.43 18.22
N ALA A 75 36.90 9.38 17.38
CA ALA A 75 37.27 10.78 17.50
C ALA A 75 36.83 11.37 18.85
N LEU A 76 35.59 11.06 19.28
CA LEU A 76 35.10 11.41 20.61
C LEU A 76 35.91 10.73 21.73
N THR A 77 36.19 9.43 21.59
CA THR A 77 36.96 8.68 22.60
C THR A 77 38.41 9.16 22.70
N SER A 78 39.04 9.53 21.58
CA SER A 78 40.39 10.08 21.49
C SER A 78 40.48 11.47 22.13
N GLN A 79 39.44 12.30 21.99
CA GLN A 79 39.32 13.57 22.72
C GLN A 79 39.25 13.33 24.24
N TYR A 80 38.48 12.35 24.69
CA TYR A 80 38.44 11.96 26.10
C TYR A 80 39.80 11.43 26.59
N GLN A 81 40.54 10.68 25.77
CA GLN A 81 41.89 10.24 26.13
C GLN A 81 42.87 11.42 26.18
N ALA A 82 42.82 12.34 25.23
CA ALA A 82 43.67 13.53 25.17
C ALA A 82 43.41 14.51 26.34
N GLN A 83 42.15 14.79 26.67
CA GLN A 83 41.77 15.62 27.81
C GLN A 83 42.07 14.96 29.17
N ASN A 84 42.10 13.62 29.24
CA ASN A 84 42.48 12.90 30.47
C ASN A 84 43.99 12.64 30.59
N SER A 85 44.76 12.70 29.50
CA SER A 85 46.21 12.49 29.53
C SER A 85 47.03 13.68 30.08
N GLU A 86 46.48 14.90 30.09
CA GLU A 86 47.13 16.04 30.77
C GLU A 86 46.95 16.05 32.29
N ASN A 87 46.07 15.22 32.85
CA ASN A 87 45.77 15.16 34.29
C ASN A 87 45.76 13.73 34.88
N GLY A 88 46.52 12.78 34.31
CA GLY A 88 46.65 11.42 34.88
C GLY A 88 45.32 10.70 35.11
N GLY A 89 44.32 10.95 34.26
CA GLY A 89 42.93 10.56 34.46
C GLY A 89 42.67 9.09 34.12
N THR A 90 42.12 8.37 35.10
CA THR A 90 41.52 7.04 34.98
C THR A 90 40.35 7.05 33.99
N TYR A 91 40.15 5.94 33.26
CA TYR A 91 38.96 5.70 32.42
C TYR A 91 37.68 6.05 33.20
N ASN A 92 37.01 7.14 32.81
CA ASN A 92 35.81 7.64 33.50
C ASN A 92 34.56 6.99 32.91
N ASP A 93 34.29 5.76 33.34
CA ASP A 93 33.13 4.97 32.96
C ASP A 93 31.79 5.72 33.16
N ALA A 94 31.69 6.55 34.21
CA ALA A 94 30.49 7.34 34.48
C ALA A 94 30.24 8.42 33.41
N ALA A 95 31.30 9.00 32.83
CA ALA A 95 31.15 9.98 31.75
C ALA A 95 30.64 9.32 30.45
N LEU A 96 31.11 8.11 30.14
CA LEU A 96 30.67 7.36 28.97
C LEU A 96 29.21 6.91 29.09
N LEU A 97 28.82 6.34 30.23
CA LEU A 97 27.43 5.96 30.50
C LEU A 97 26.50 7.19 30.41
N LYS A 98 26.91 8.32 30.98
CA LYS A 98 26.16 9.57 30.90
C LYS A 98 25.96 10.02 29.45
N GLN A 99 27.01 9.97 28.63
CA GLN A 99 26.91 10.32 27.21
C GLN A 99 25.94 9.39 26.45
N CYS A 100 25.96 8.08 26.74
CA CYS A 100 25.00 7.14 26.16
C CYS A 100 23.55 7.49 26.57
N VAL A 101 23.30 7.76 27.85
CA VAL A 101 21.97 8.14 28.35
C VAL A 101 21.50 9.48 27.76
N ASP A 102 22.38 10.47 27.68
CA ASP A 102 22.07 11.79 27.10
C ASP A 102 21.74 11.66 25.60
N ALA A 103 22.43 10.79 24.85
CA ALA A 103 22.11 10.49 23.46
C ALA A 103 20.72 9.83 23.31
N LEU A 104 20.34 8.90 24.20
CA LEU A 104 19.02 8.29 24.20
C LEU A 104 17.91 9.32 24.50
N LYS A 105 18.13 10.24 25.46
CA LYS A 105 17.20 11.36 25.75
C LYS A 105 17.04 12.29 24.56
N TYR A 106 18.14 12.61 23.88
CA TYR A 106 18.10 13.41 22.66
C TYR A 106 17.34 12.68 21.53
N ALA A 107 17.50 11.36 21.40
CA ALA A 107 16.75 10.56 20.43
C ALA A 107 15.23 10.59 20.71
N VAL A 108 14.79 10.45 21.96
CA VAL A 108 13.36 10.59 22.34
C VAL A 108 12.82 11.95 21.94
N THR A 109 13.56 13.02 22.23
CA THR A 109 13.16 14.39 21.88
C THR A 109 13.05 14.54 20.36
N THR A 110 14.06 14.09 19.62
CA THR A 110 14.10 14.15 18.15
C THR A 110 12.96 13.36 17.50
N ILE A 111 12.64 12.17 18.01
CA ILE A 111 11.53 11.34 17.51
C ILE A 111 10.20 12.07 17.73
N LYS A 112 9.97 12.64 18.92
CA LYS A 112 8.76 13.41 19.22
C LYS A 112 8.63 14.65 18.33
N ASP A 113 9.71 15.41 18.17
CA ASP A 113 9.72 16.60 17.34
C ASP A 113 9.47 16.26 15.86
N SER A 114 10.12 15.21 15.35
CA SER A 114 9.93 14.72 13.99
C SER A 114 8.49 14.23 13.76
N TYR A 115 7.92 13.48 14.70
CA TYR A 115 6.54 13.03 14.64
C TYR A 115 5.55 14.20 14.61
N ASN A 116 5.69 15.16 15.54
CA ASN A 116 4.85 16.35 15.59
C ASN A 116 4.95 17.19 14.33
N LYS A 117 6.18 17.38 13.82
CA LYS A 117 6.42 18.08 12.55
C LYS A 117 5.76 17.37 11.38
N THR A 118 5.87 16.04 11.30
CA THR A 118 5.23 15.26 10.22
C THR A 118 3.71 15.39 10.25
N ILE A 119 3.09 15.41 11.43
CA ILE A 119 1.65 15.67 11.59
C ILE A 119 1.30 17.09 11.13
N GLU A 120 2.10 18.08 11.52
CA GLU A 120 1.89 19.48 11.13
C GLU A 120 2.02 19.66 9.61
N ASP A 121 3.05 19.08 9.00
CA ASP A 121 3.27 19.09 7.55
C ASP A 121 2.10 18.40 6.82
N ALA A 122 1.59 17.28 7.34
CA ALA A 122 0.44 16.57 6.78
C ALA A 122 -0.88 17.34 6.92
N LYS A 123 -1.02 18.15 7.97
CA LYS A 123 -2.18 19.02 8.19
C LYS A 123 -2.15 20.25 7.28
N ASN A 124 -0.96 20.81 7.09
CA ASN A 124 -0.72 22.03 6.32
C ASN A 124 -0.38 21.73 4.85
N PHE A 125 -0.59 20.50 4.38
CA PHE A 125 -0.27 20.10 3.03
C PHE A 125 -1.00 20.97 1.99
N ASP A 126 -0.22 21.74 1.21
CA ASP A 126 -0.75 22.56 0.12
C ASP A 126 -0.94 21.72 -1.14
N ALA A 127 -2.15 21.18 -1.29
CA ALA A 127 -2.53 20.41 -2.47
C ALA A 127 -2.43 21.20 -3.78
N LYS A 128 -2.56 22.54 -3.75
CA LYS A 128 -2.45 23.39 -4.93
C LYS A 128 -1.01 23.54 -5.36
N GLU A 129 -0.12 23.84 -4.42
CA GLU A 129 1.31 23.93 -4.68
C GLU A 129 1.86 22.59 -5.19
N HIS A 130 1.50 21.48 -4.54
CA HIS A 130 1.92 20.16 -4.97
C HIS A 130 1.43 19.82 -6.39
N LYS A 131 0.18 20.17 -6.72
CA LYS A 131 -0.36 19.96 -8.06
C LYS A 131 0.38 20.79 -9.12
N ASP A 132 0.73 22.03 -8.80
CA ASP A 132 1.50 22.90 -9.68
C ASP A 132 2.91 22.34 -9.94
N LYS A 133 3.63 21.92 -8.88
CA LYS A 133 4.94 21.25 -9.01
C LYS A 133 4.87 19.95 -9.82
N SER A 134 3.82 19.16 -9.64
CA SER A 134 3.61 17.92 -10.40
C SER A 134 3.43 18.18 -11.89
N ILE A 135 2.76 19.29 -12.25
CA ILE A 135 2.59 19.70 -13.65
C ILE A 135 3.92 20.18 -14.22
N GLU A 136 4.67 21.00 -13.48
CA GLU A 136 5.99 21.49 -13.89
C GLU A 136 6.97 20.33 -14.13
N TYR A 137 7.06 19.38 -13.20
CA TYR A 137 7.88 18.18 -13.35
C TYR A 137 7.50 17.36 -14.60
N PHE A 138 6.21 17.21 -14.88
CA PHE A 138 5.76 16.52 -16.08
C PHE A 138 6.19 17.25 -17.36
N GLU A 139 6.14 18.58 -17.36
CA GLU A 139 6.61 19.40 -18.48
C GLU A 139 8.12 19.24 -18.70
N GLU A 140 8.91 19.24 -17.63
CA GLU A 140 10.37 19.06 -17.68
C GLU A 140 10.77 17.66 -18.17
N THR A 141 10.11 16.61 -17.68
CA THR A 141 10.48 15.22 -17.98
C THR A 141 10.03 14.74 -19.35
N THR A 142 8.88 15.21 -19.83
CA THR A 142 8.35 14.80 -21.14
C THR A 142 8.78 15.74 -22.28
N GLY A 143 9.29 16.94 -21.93
CA GLY A 143 9.50 18.01 -22.89
C GLY A 143 8.21 18.53 -23.54
N THR A 144 7.04 18.09 -23.06
CA THR A 144 5.74 18.52 -23.58
C THR A 144 5.14 19.57 -22.66
N THR A 145 4.71 20.68 -23.23
CA THR A 145 3.96 21.69 -22.46
C THR A 145 2.55 21.16 -22.23
N VAL A 146 2.11 21.11 -20.97
CA VAL A 146 0.72 20.75 -20.68
C VAL A 146 -0.15 21.91 -21.17
N GLY A 147 -1.04 21.62 -22.12
CA GLY A 147 -1.87 22.66 -22.73
C GLY A 147 -2.64 23.46 -21.66
N LYS A 148 -2.76 24.78 -21.86
CA LYS A 148 -3.45 25.71 -20.91
C LYS A 148 -4.83 25.20 -20.46
N PHE A 149 -5.55 24.50 -21.33
CA PHE A 149 -6.84 23.88 -21.04
C PHE A 149 -6.73 22.79 -19.96
N PHE A 150 -5.78 21.86 -20.08
CA PHE A 150 -5.57 20.78 -19.10
C PHE A 150 -5.12 21.33 -17.76
N LYS A 151 -4.19 22.29 -17.73
CA LYS A 151 -3.75 22.96 -16.48
C LYS A 151 -4.93 23.65 -15.79
N LYS A 152 -5.77 24.36 -16.54
CA LYS A 152 -6.99 25.01 -16.02
C LYS A 152 -8.01 24.00 -15.51
N GLN A 153 -8.22 22.90 -16.23
CA GLN A 153 -9.15 21.85 -15.86
C GLN A 153 -8.70 21.14 -14.57
N ALA A 154 -7.43 20.76 -14.48
CA ALA A 154 -6.85 20.17 -13.28
C ALA A 154 -6.98 21.06 -12.04
N LYS A 155 -6.75 22.37 -12.18
CA LYS A 155 -6.96 23.33 -11.08
C LYS A 155 -8.44 23.43 -10.68
N LYS A 156 -9.34 23.49 -11.67
CA LYS A 156 -10.78 23.54 -11.43
C LYS A 156 -11.28 22.29 -10.70
N ASP A 157 -10.78 21.11 -11.08
CA ASP A 157 -11.15 19.85 -10.45
C ASP A 157 -10.61 19.76 -9.01
N LEU A 158 -9.40 20.28 -8.77
CA LEU A 158 -8.85 20.41 -7.42
C LEU A 158 -9.66 21.38 -6.55
N ASP A 159 -9.98 22.56 -7.05
CA ASP A 159 -10.81 23.54 -6.32
C ASP A 159 -12.20 22.99 -6.00
N LYS A 160 -12.80 22.25 -6.96
CA LYS A 160 -14.07 21.54 -6.73
C LYS A 160 -13.93 20.52 -5.61
N THR A 161 -12.86 19.71 -5.64
CA THR A 161 -12.58 18.70 -4.62
C THR A 161 -12.42 19.34 -3.24
N LEU A 162 -11.61 20.39 -3.11
CA LEU A 162 -11.40 21.10 -1.85
C LEU A 162 -12.68 21.76 -1.31
N LYS A 163 -13.58 22.20 -2.20
CA LYS A 163 -14.87 22.76 -1.81
C LYS A 163 -15.84 21.69 -1.30
N GLU A 164 -15.89 20.54 -1.97
CA GLU A 164 -16.78 19.44 -1.61
C GLU A 164 -16.26 18.62 -0.42
N LYS A 165 -14.94 18.52 -0.30
CA LYS A 165 -14.22 17.69 0.66
C LYS A 165 -12.98 18.45 1.19
N PRO A 166 -13.16 19.38 2.14
CA PRO A 166 -12.05 20.19 2.66
C PRO A 166 -10.90 19.35 3.24
N ASN A 167 -11.19 18.15 3.73
CA ASN A 167 -10.22 17.25 4.35
C ASN A 167 -9.63 16.22 3.36
N ALA A 168 -9.91 16.33 2.05
CA ALA A 168 -9.45 15.35 1.05
C ALA A 168 -7.93 15.13 1.06
N PHE A 169 -7.16 16.16 1.40
CA PHE A 169 -5.70 16.14 1.40
C PHE A 169 -5.06 16.34 2.78
N ASP A 170 -5.87 16.57 3.82
CA ASP A 170 -5.39 16.53 5.19
C ASP A 170 -5.14 15.05 5.53
N ASN A 171 -3.89 14.71 5.85
CA ASN A 171 -3.49 13.36 6.25
C ASN A 171 -3.05 13.28 7.72
N SER A 172 -3.27 14.34 8.50
CA SER A 172 -2.72 14.46 9.86
C SER A 172 -3.18 13.33 10.80
N ILE A 173 -4.43 12.90 10.69
CA ILE A 173 -4.98 11.81 11.50
C ILE A 173 -4.36 10.46 11.11
N GLU A 174 -4.25 10.18 9.81
CA GLU A 174 -3.67 8.94 9.29
C GLU A 174 -2.20 8.85 9.67
N VAL A 175 -1.45 9.94 9.54
CA VAL A 175 -0.06 10.04 10.00
C VAL A 175 0.02 9.79 11.51
N ALA A 176 -0.82 10.46 12.30
CA ALA A 176 -0.79 10.31 13.76
C ALA A 176 -1.03 8.86 14.21
N VAL A 177 -1.96 8.15 13.56
CA VAL A 177 -2.31 6.76 13.89
C VAL A 177 -1.25 5.76 13.38
N LEU A 178 -0.80 5.90 12.13
CA LEU A 178 0.09 4.92 11.50
C LEU A 178 1.56 5.08 11.92
N HIS A 179 1.97 6.30 12.26
CA HIS A 179 3.35 6.61 12.66
C HIS A 179 3.51 6.86 14.17
N ASP A 180 2.56 6.40 14.99
CA ASP A 180 2.63 6.50 16.45
C ASP A 180 3.96 5.95 16.99
N PRO A 181 4.85 6.81 17.54
CA PRO A 181 6.18 6.41 17.96
C PRO A 181 6.21 5.81 19.36
N GLU A 182 5.07 5.72 20.06
CA GLU A 182 5.01 5.41 21.50
C GLU A 182 5.71 4.09 21.86
N LEU A 183 5.56 3.04 21.04
CA LEU A 183 6.22 1.76 21.29
C LEU A 183 7.75 1.86 21.23
N ILE A 184 8.28 2.67 20.31
CA ILE A 184 9.72 2.89 20.16
C ILE A 184 10.22 3.78 21.30
N ILE A 185 9.52 4.88 21.57
CA ILE A 185 9.85 5.82 22.66
C ILE A 185 9.89 5.08 23.99
N LYS A 186 8.92 4.21 24.27
CA LYS A 186 8.89 3.41 25.49
C LYS A 186 10.13 2.53 25.63
N GLY A 187 10.52 1.81 24.57
CA GLY A 187 11.73 0.97 24.60
C GLY A 187 13.01 1.78 24.83
N ILE A 188 13.09 3.01 24.32
CA ILE A 188 14.22 3.92 24.58
C ILE A 188 14.16 4.46 26.02
N GLN A 189 12.97 4.77 26.53
CA GLN A 189 12.79 5.25 27.90
C GLN A 189 13.19 4.18 28.92
N ASP A 190 12.82 2.92 28.71
CA ASP A 190 13.22 1.80 29.57
C ASP A 190 14.77 1.67 29.66
N LEU A 191 15.50 2.07 28.62
CA LEU A 191 16.97 2.11 28.64
C LEU A 191 17.55 3.34 29.33
N ILE A 192 16.92 4.49 29.17
CA ILE A 192 17.29 5.68 29.94
C ILE A 192 17.17 5.36 31.43
N ASP A 193 16.02 4.80 31.83
CA ASP A 193 15.73 4.43 33.21
C ASP A 193 16.73 3.39 33.74
N LEU A 194 17.14 2.42 32.90
CA LEU A 194 18.20 1.46 33.24
C LEU A 194 19.55 2.16 33.44
N GLY A 195 19.94 3.06 32.55
CA GLY A 195 21.22 3.77 32.60
C GLY A 195 21.34 4.73 33.78
N GLU A 196 20.21 5.23 34.30
CA GLU A 196 20.14 6.14 35.46
C GLU A 196 20.12 5.43 36.82
N GLN A 197 20.08 4.10 36.85
CA GLN A 197 20.10 3.34 38.11
C GLN A 197 21.38 3.61 38.91
N GLU A 198 21.23 3.71 40.23
CA GLU A 198 22.36 3.91 41.14
C GLU A 198 23.37 2.76 41.04
N GLY A 199 24.65 3.11 40.91
CA GLY A 199 25.73 2.12 40.74
C GLY A 199 25.74 1.41 39.39
N MET A 200 25.07 1.97 38.36
CA MET A 200 25.21 1.51 36.98
C MET A 200 26.58 1.90 36.40
N THR A 201 27.20 0.97 35.68
CA THR A 201 28.48 1.15 34.97
C THR A 201 28.27 0.84 33.48
N THR A 202 29.09 1.37 32.57
CA THR A 202 28.89 1.13 31.13
C THR A 202 28.90 -0.36 30.77
N PRO A 203 29.84 -1.20 31.27
CA PRO A 203 29.81 -2.64 30.99
C PRO A 203 28.55 -3.32 31.55
N LYS A 204 28.07 -2.91 32.73
CA LYS A 204 26.85 -3.45 33.34
C LYS A 204 25.62 -3.02 32.55
N PHE A 205 25.57 -1.77 32.09
CA PHE A 205 24.51 -1.23 31.25
C PHE A 205 24.39 -1.99 29.94
N LEU A 206 25.49 -2.11 29.18
CA LEU A 206 25.52 -2.84 27.90
C LEU A 206 25.14 -4.32 28.08
N ARG A 207 25.65 -4.95 29.14
CA ARG A 207 25.32 -6.34 29.46
C ARG A 207 23.83 -6.49 29.78
N LEU A 208 23.30 -5.66 30.68
CA LEU A 208 21.90 -5.72 31.10
C LEU A 208 20.95 -5.39 29.95
N GLN A 209 21.28 -4.42 29.09
CA GLN A 209 20.52 -4.12 27.89
C GLN A 209 20.34 -5.37 27.01
N ILE A 210 21.41 -6.14 26.77
CA ILE A 210 21.36 -7.39 25.99
C ILE A 210 20.65 -8.51 26.76
N GLU A 211 20.96 -8.67 28.06
CA GLU A 211 20.37 -9.71 28.91
C GLU A 211 18.86 -9.54 29.12
N THR A 212 18.36 -8.31 29.04
CA THR A 212 16.95 -7.92 29.18
C THR A 212 16.25 -7.63 27.85
N GLY A 213 17.00 -7.63 26.73
CA GLY A 213 16.45 -7.50 25.38
C GLY A 213 15.99 -6.11 25.01
N LEU A 214 16.38 -5.11 25.80
CA LEU A 214 16.06 -3.72 25.54
C LEU A 214 16.73 -3.21 24.25
N ASP A 215 17.85 -3.81 23.83
CA ASP A 215 18.43 -3.58 22.50
C ASP A 215 17.50 -4.01 21.36
N LYS A 216 16.59 -4.97 21.59
CA LYS A 216 15.59 -5.40 20.61
C LYS A 216 14.30 -4.58 20.70
N ALA A 217 13.92 -4.15 21.89
CA ALA A 217 12.72 -3.33 22.09
C ALA A 217 12.82 -1.97 21.38
N MET A 218 14.02 -1.38 21.31
CA MET A 218 14.30 -0.17 20.53
C MET A 218 14.34 -0.40 19.01
N GLN A 219 14.47 -1.66 18.56
CA GLN A 219 14.44 -1.98 17.14
C GLN A 219 12.99 -1.94 16.68
N GLY A 220 12.77 -1.41 15.47
CA GLY A 220 11.43 -1.25 14.90
C GLY A 220 10.60 -2.54 14.87
N THR A 221 11.20 -3.72 15.04
CA THR A 221 10.51 -5.01 15.15
C THR A 221 9.35 -5.02 16.16
N SER A 222 9.41 -4.22 17.24
CA SER A 222 8.31 -4.08 18.20
C SER A 222 7.04 -3.46 17.60
N THR A 223 7.16 -2.67 16.52
CA THR A 223 6.01 -2.08 15.80
C THR A 223 5.47 -2.98 14.70
N PHE A 224 6.23 -3.98 14.25
CA PHE A 224 5.85 -4.85 13.13
C PHE A 224 4.56 -5.64 13.42
N ARG A 225 4.33 -6.07 14.67
CA ARG A 225 3.11 -6.79 15.02
C ARG A 225 1.85 -5.96 14.75
N LYS A 226 1.84 -4.69 15.19
CA LYS A 226 0.72 -3.77 14.93
C LYS A 226 0.50 -3.54 13.44
N ALA A 227 1.58 -3.49 12.65
CA ALA A 227 1.47 -3.38 11.20
C ALA A 227 0.83 -4.63 10.56
N LEU A 228 1.18 -5.83 11.03
CA LEU A 228 0.56 -7.08 10.60
C LEU A 228 -0.91 -7.18 11.00
N GLU A 229 -1.27 -6.74 12.20
CA GLU A 229 -2.67 -6.65 12.63
C GLU A 229 -3.46 -5.67 11.76
N PHE A 230 -2.90 -4.50 11.49
CA PHE A 230 -3.52 -3.53 10.57
C PHE A 230 -3.73 -4.12 9.18
N GLN A 231 -2.74 -4.85 8.65
CA GLN A 231 -2.84 -5.52 7.35
C GLN A 231 -3.92 -6.61 7.35
N LEU A 232 -4.01 -7.42 8.41
CA LEU A 232 -5.05 -8.43 8.57
C LEU A 232 -6.44 -7.79 8.63
N ASP A 233 -6.63 -6.76 9.45
CA ASP A 233 -7.90 -6.04 9.57
C ASP A 233 -8.33 -5.40 8.23
N SER A 234 -7.38 -4.82 7.50
CA SER A 234 -7.61 -4.27 6.15
C SER A 234 -8.05 -5.37 5.18
N THR A 235 -7.38 -6.53 5.25
CA THR A 235 -7.72 -7.70 4.42
C THR A 235 -9.09 -8.24 4.76
N LEU A 236 -9.49 -8.26 6.04
CA LEU A 236 -10.84 -8.68 6.47
C LEU A 236 -11.94 -7.75 5.94
N ALA A 237 -11.64 -6.47 5.72
CA ALA A 237 -12.58 -5.52 5.12
C ALA A 237 -12.83 -5.82 3.63
N ASN A 238 -11.82 -6.33 2.92
CA ASN A 238 -11.88 -6.69 1.51
C ASN A 238 -11.19 -8.04 1.22
N PRO A 239 -11.78 -9.15 1.66
CA PRO A 239 -11.05 -10.41 1.72
C PRO A 239 -11.06 -11.14 0.38
N THR A 240 -9.91 -11.71 0.02
CA THR A 240 -9.82 -12.90 -0.85
C THR A 240 -9.34 -14.07 -0.01
N PRO A 241 -9.67 -15.33 -0.35
CA PRO A 241 -9.37 -16.45 0.53
C PRO A 241 -7.88 -16.61 0.82
N TRP A 242 -7.04 -16.38 -0.20
CA TRP A 242 -5.60 -16.60 -0.12
C TRP A 242 -4.86 -15.42 0.48
N THR A 243 -5.29 -14.18 0.21
CA THR A 243 -4.71 -12.99 0.87
C THR A 243 -5.03 -12.98 2.36
N LEU A 244 -6.23 -13.42 2.75
CA LEU A 244 -6.61 -13.58 4.16
C LEU A 244 -5.72 -14.61 4.86
N LYS A 245 -5.59 -15.82 4.29
CA LYS A 245 -4.71 -16.86 4.83
C LYS A 245 -3.25 -16.42 4.92
N LEU A 246 -2.75 -15.69 3.92
CA LEU A 246 -1.40 -15.13 3.93
C LEU A 246 -1.22 -14.17 5.11
N ALA A 247 -2.15 -13.23 5.30
CA ALA A 247 -2.09 -12.26 6.40
C ALA A 247 -2.18 -12.94 7.78
N GLU A 248 -3.11 -13.90 7.94
CA GLU A 248 -3.24 -14.72 9.15
C GLU A 248 -1.96 -15.48 9.46
N GLU A 249 -1.35 -16.11 8.45
CA GLU A 249 -0.14 -16.91 8.61
C GLU A 249 1.08 -16.05 8.97
N LYS A 250 1.23 -14.87 8.35
CA LYS A 250 2.30 -13.93 8.70
C LYS A 250 2.22 -13.45 10.15
N LEU A 251 1.01 -13.15 10.63
CA LEU A 251 0.78 -12.76 12.02
C LEU A 251 1.02 -13.94 12.98
N ARG A 252 0.55 -15.14 12.64
CA ARG A 252 0.80 -16.36 13.42
C ARG A 252 2.30 -16.65 13.57
N VAL A 253 3.05 -16.61 12.47
CA VAL A 253 4.50 -16.86 12.48
C VAL A 253 5.25 -15.78 13.25
N PHE A 254 4.82 -14.53 13.18
CA PHE A 254 5.34 -13.47 14.05
C PHE A 254 5.18 -13.87 15.53
N ASP A 255 3.96 -14.23 15.95
CA ASP A 255 3.65 -14.56 17.34
C ASP A 255 4.41 -15.81 17.83
N GLU A 256 4.60 -16.81 16.98
CA GLU A 256 5.38 -18.01 17.30
C GLU A 256 6.87 -17.76 17.45
N LEU A 257 7.46 -16.97 16.54
CA LEU A 257 8.86 -16.58 16.63
C LEU A 257 9.12 -15.66 17.81
N ALA A 258 8.17 -14.75 18.10
CA ALA A 258 8.20 -13.91 19.29
C ALA A 258 8.22 -14.79 20.56
N ALA A 259 7.28 -15.72 20.69
CA ALA A 259 7.14 -16.57 21.89
C ALA A 259 8.35 -17.48 22.18
N LYS A 260 9.12 -17.84 21.15
CA LYS A 260 10.37 -18.62 21.30
C LYS A 260 11.54 -17.76 21.80
N ASN A 261 11.47 -16.45 21.62
CA ASN A 261 12.51 -15.53 22.02
C ASN A 261 12.27 -15.03 23.45
N LYS A 262 13.36 -14.91 24.23
CA LYS A 262 13.34 -14.50 25.65
C LYS A 262 12.56 -13.21 25.92
N PHE A 263 12.49 -12.32 24.92
CA PHE A 263 11.93 -10.98 25.04
C PHE A 263 10.61 -10.81 24.30
N ASN A 264 10.01 -11.89 23.80
CA ASN A 264 8.79 -11.84 23.00
C ASN A 264 8.91 -10.94 21.76
N ILE A 265 10.12 -10.85 21.19
CA ILE A 265 10.40 -10.13 19.94
C ILE A 265 11.11 -11.13 19.02
N PRO A 266 10.62 -11.34 17.79
CA PRO A 266 11.24 -12.27 16.87
C PRO A 266 12.60 -11.75 16.40
N ASN A 267 13.49 -12.66 16.03
CA ASN A 267 14.68 -12.28 15.26
C ASN A 267 14.23 -11.75 13.89
N LEU A 268 14.64 -10.54 13.52
CA LEU A 268 14.18 -9.89 12.29
C LEU A 268 14.55 -10.68 11.03
N LYS A 269 15.76 -11.25 10.97
CA LYS A 269 16.20 -12.00 9.79
C LYS A 269 15.43 -13.32 9.65
N GLU A 270 15.19 -14.00 10.77
CA GLU A 270 14.36 -15.21 10.80
C GLU A 270 12.91 -14.91 10.38
N LEU A 271 12.33 -13.82 10.89
CA LEU A 271 10.99 -13.37 10.52
C LEU A 271 10.91 -13.02 9.03
N GLU A 272 11.87 -12.26 8.49
CA GLU A 272 11.93 -11.88 7.09
C GLU A 272 11.99 -13.11 6.17
N LEU A 273 12.86 -14.08 6.49
CA LEU A 273 12.95 -15.33 5.72
C LEU A 273 11.64 -16.12 5.79
N ALA A 274 11.04 -16.25 6.98
CA ALA A 274 9.79 -16.96 7.13
C ALA A 274 8.64 -16.26 6.38
N HIS A 275 8.58 -14.93 6.37
CA HIS A 275 7.60 -14.17 5.59
C HIS A 275 7.80 -14.32 4.09
N ASN A 276 9.04 -14.35 3.61
CA ASN A 276 9.35 -14.60 2.20
C ASN A 276 8.90 -16.01 1.77
N ASP A 277 9.12 -17.02 2.63
CA ASP A 277 8.65 -18.38 2.37
C ASP A 277 7.12 -18.44 2.30
N ILE A 278 6.42 -17.74 3.21
CA ILE A 278 4.95 -17.63 3.19
C ILE A 278 4.48 -16.95 1.91
N ASP A 279 5.09 -15.84 1.51
CA ASP A 279 4.73 -15.12 0.28
C ASP A 279 4.88 -16.03 -0.94
N TYR A 280 6.00 -16.77 -1.02
CA TYR A 280 6.25 -17.72 -2.10
C TYR A 280 5.21 -18.85 -2.16
N ILE A 281 4.79 -19.38 -1.00
CA ILE A 281 3.78 -20.44 -0.92
C ILE A 281 2.43 -19.96 -1.48
N TYR A 282 2.00 -18.74 -1.12
CA TYR A 282 0.68 -18.23 -1.47
C TYR A 282 0.61 -17.48 -2.80
N GLU A 283 1.73 -16.99 -3.34
CA GLU A 283 1.77 -16.19 -4.58
C GLU A 283 1.06 -16.91 -5.73
N ARG A 284 1.36 -18.20 -5.91
CA ARG A 284 0.75 -19.02 -6.97
C ARG A 284 -0.76 -19.09 -6.83
N ASP A 285 -1.26 -19.37 -5.63
CA ASP A 285 -2.69 -19.58 -5.38
C ASP A 285 -3.48 -18.27 -5.52
N ILE A 286 -2.90 -17.16 -5.06
CA ILE A 286 -3.44 -15.80 -5.29
C ILE A 286 -3.55 -15.54 -6.80
N LYS A 287 -2.46 -15.76 -7.55
CA LYS A 287 -2.44 -15.50 -9.00
C LYS A 287 -3.43 -16.37 -9.76
N ILE A 288 -3.54 -17.66 -9.43
CA ILE A 288 -4.51 -18.56 -10.06
C ILE A 288 -5.94 -18.11 -9.74
N TRP A 289 -6.21 -17.75 -8.48
CA TRP A 289 -7.53 -17.30 -8.05
C TRP A 289 -7.98 -16.03 -8.77
N ASP A 290 -7.12 -15.01 -8.78
CA ASP A 290 -7.39 -13.72 -9.44
C ASP A 290 -7.60 -13.92 -10.95
N GLU A 291 -6.75 -14.73 -11.58
CA GLU A 291 -6.85 -15.01 -13.01
C GLU A 291 -8.16 -15.75 -13.35
N ILE A 292 -8.59 -16.73 -12.54
CA ILE A 292 -9.89 -17.38 -12.74
C ILE A 292 -11.02 -16.35 -12.66
N ILE A 293 -10.98 -15.45 -11.67
CA ILE A 293 -11.99 -14.38 -11.49
C ILE A 293 -12.07 -13.49 -12.73
N GLU A 294 -10.94 -12.96 -13.17
CA GLU A 294 -10.88 -12.10 -14.35
C GLU A 294 -11.43 -12.82 -15.59
N ARG A 295 -11.09 -14.10 -15.78
CA ARG A 295 -11.56 -14.87 -16.95
C ARG A 295 -13.06 -15.10 -16.95
N TRP A 296 -13.68 -15.42 -15.82
CA TRP A 296 -15.13 -15.61 -15.82
C TRP A 296 -15.91 -14.29 -15.83
N LYS A 297 -15.38 -13.21 -15.22
CA LYS A 297 -15.94 -11.86 -15.36
C LYS A 297 -15.95 -11.42 -16.81
N ASP A 298 -14.84 -11.62 -17.52
CA ASP A 298 -14.72 -11.36 -18.95
C ASP A 298 -15.76 -12.12 -19.79
N LEU A 299 -16.06 -13.37 -19.45
CA LEU A 299 -17.06 -14.18 -20.15
C LEU A 299 -18.48 -13.65 -19.92
N LEU A 300 -18.82 -13.27 -18.68
CA LEU A 300 -20.11 -12.62 -18.39
C LEU A 300 -20.22 -11.27 -19.11
N GLY A 301 -19.16 -10.47 -19.10
CA GLY A 301 -19.10 -9.19 -19.81
C GLY A 301 -19.27 -9.34 -21.33
N ASP A 302 -18.67 -10.37 -21.93
CA ASP A 302 -18.87 -10.67 -23.35
C ASP A 302 -20.35 -11.01 -23.66
N LEU A 303 -21.02 -11.78 -22.81
CA LEU A 303 -22.44 -12.12 -22.98
C LEU A 303 -23.35 -10.90 -22.80
N ASP A 304 -23.07 -10.07 -21.80
CA ASP A 304 -23.76 -8.82 -21.55
C ASP A 304 -23.63 -7.88 -22.76
N VAL A 305 -22.40 -7.51 -23.13
CA VAL A 305 -22.14 -6.58 -24.23
C VAL A 305 -22.68 -7.11 -25.56
N TRP A 306 -22.57 -8.41 -25.81
CA TRP A 306 -23.13 -9.01 -27.02
C TRP A 306 -24.67 -8.95 -27.04
N SER A 307 -25.34 -9.35 -25.96
CA SER A 307 -26.81 -9.30 -25.89
C SER A 307 -27.34 -7.86 -25.96
N LEU A 308 -26.69 -6.94 -25.26
CA LEU A 308 -27.00 -5.51 -25.27
C LEU A 308 -26.86 -4.92 -26.68
N SER A 309 -25.86 -5.36 -27.46
CA SER A 309 -25.64 -4.88 -28.82
C SER A 309 -26.82 -5.14 -29.77
N HIS A 310 -27.70 -6.08 -29.45
CA HIS A 310 -28.90 -6.36 -30.25
C HIS A 310 -30.08 -5.45 -29.91
N CYS A 311 -30.01 -4.68 -28.81
CA CYS A 311 -31.07 -3.75 -28.43
C CYS A 311 -31.09 -2.54 -29.36
N SER A 312 -32.29 -2.03 -29.66
CA SER A 312 -32.48 -0.92 -30.60
C SER A 312 -31.77 0.38 -30.19
N PHE A 313 -31.57 0.58 -28.88
CA PHE A 313 -30.88 1.74 -28.31
C PHE A 313 -29.36 1.58 -28.20
N ALA A 314 -28.78 0.42 -28.52
CA ALA A 314 -27.35 0.15 -28.37
C ALA A 314 -26.46 1.21 -29.05
N PRO A 315 -26.71 1.68 -30.29
CA PRO A 315 -25.88 2.71 -30.93
C PRO A 315 -25.87 4.07 -30.19
N SER A 316 -26.79 4.29 -29.26
CA SER A 316 -26.94 5.56 -28.52
C SER A 316 -26.29 5.54 -27.13
N ILE A 317 -25.78 4.40 -26.69
CA ILE A 317 -25.16 4.22 -25.37
C ILE A 317 -23.69 3.82 -25.49
N GLU A 318 -22.95 3.86 -24.37
CA GLU A 318 -21.56 3.41 -24.34
C GLU A 318 -21.46 1.87 -24.44
N PRO A 319 -20.39 1.33 -25.07
CA PRO A 319 -19.29 2.07 -25.68
C PRO A 319 -19.58 2.57 -27.11
N TRP A 320 -20.67 2.13 -27.75
CA TRP A 320 -20.89 2.35 -29.19
C TRP A 320 -21.07 3.82 -29.58
N ARG A 321 -21.72 4.65 -28.75
CA ARG A 321 -21.92 6.08 -29.02
C ARG A 321 -20.62 6.86 -29.19
N MET A 322 -19.52 6.34 -28.64
CA MET A 322 -18.19 6.96 -28.72
C MET A 322 -17.44 6.60 -30.01
N ALA A 323 -17.94 5.64 -30.78
CA ALA A 323 -17.35 5.27 -32.06
C ALA A 323 -17.65 6.31 -33.15
N ARG A 324 -16.76 6.42 -34.15
CA ARG A 324 -16.99 7.27 -35.33
C ARG A 324 -18.27 6.91 -36.08
N ASP A 325 -18.59 5.61 -36.12
CA ASP A 325 -19.86 5.09 -36.64
C ASP A 325 -20.47 4.14 -35.60
N PRO A 326 -21.35 4.64 -34.73
CA PRO A 326 -21.95 3.84 -33.67
C PRO A 326 -22.72 2.62 -34.17
N LYS A 327 -23.44 2.74 -35.31
CA LYS A 327 -24.22 1.63 -35.87
C LYS A 327 -23.31 0.51 -36.36
N GLN A 328 -22.25 0.86 -37.09
CA GLN A 328 -21.28 -0.14 -37.54
C GLN A 328 -20.52 -0.77 -36.38
N ALA A 329 -20.20 0.01 -35.34
CA ALA A 329 -19.59 -0.53 -34.13
C ALA A 329 -20.50 -1.56 -33.44
N THR A 330 -21.80 -1.29 -33.33
CA THR A 330 -22.79 -2.23 -32.79
C THR A 330 -22.85 -3.51 -33.63
N ILE A 331 -22.96 -3.40 -34.96
CA ILE A 331 -22.95 -4.56 -35.86
C ILE A 331 -21.66 -5.37 -35.71
N LYS A 332 -20.51 -4.71 -35.59
CA LYS A 332 -19.22 -5.38 -35.36
C LYS A 332 -19.28 -6.23 -34.09
N THR A 333 -19.73 -5.67 -32.96
CA THR A 333 -19.91 -6.43 -31.71
C THR A 333 -20.81 -7.66 -31.91
N GLN A 334 -21.97 -7.49 -32.54
CA GLN A 334 -22.90 -8.60 -32.82
C GLN A 334 -22.23 -9.74 -33.60
N LYS A 335 -21.35 -9.42 -34.55
CA LYS A 335 -20.70 -10.40 -35.43
C LYS A 335 -19.42 -11.01 -34.86
N THR A 336 -18.69 -10.29 -34.01
CA THR A 336 -17.37 -10.74 -33.54
C THR A 336 -17.39 -11.34 -32.14
N THR A 337 -18.23 -10.83 -31.23
CA THR A 337 -18.16 -11.22 -29.81
C THR A 337 -18.40 -12.71 -29.56
N PRO A 338 -19.31 -13.42 -30.24
CA PRO A 338 -19.46 -14.87 -30.03
C PRO A 338 -18.20 -15.68 -30.34
N GLY A 339 -17.43 -15.26 -31.36
CA GLY A 339 -16.14 -15.89 -31.67
C GLY A 339 -15.08 -15.62 -30.59
N ILE A 340 -15.04 -14.40 -30.06
CA ILE A 340 -14.15 -14.02 -28.95
C ILE A 340 -14.51 -14.82 -27.69
N PHE A 341 -15.80 -14.86 -27.34
CA PHE A 341 -16.32 -15.61 -26.21
C PHE A 341 -15.92 -17.09 -26.28
N LYS A 342 -16.14 -17.76 -27.42
CA LYS A 342 -15.79 -19.18 -27.59
C LYS A 342 -14.29 -19.45 -27.45
N GLN A 343 -13.45 -18.50 -27.89
CA GLN A 343 -12.01 -18.61 -27.68
C GLN A 343 -11.63 -18.41 -26.22
N LYS A 344 -12.22 -17.45 -25.50
CA LYS A 344 -12.00 -17.26 -24.06
C LYS A 344 -12.45 -18.48 -23.25
N GLU A 345 -13.62 -19.04 -23.56
CA GLU A 345 -14.14 -20.28 -22.95
C GLU A 345 -13.17 -21.46 -23.16
N LYS A 346 -12.62 -21.60 -24.37
CA LYS A 346 -11.60 -22.60 -24.67
C LYS A 346 -10.32 -22.39 -23.84
N LEU A 347 -9.88 -21.14 -23.65
CA LEU A 347 -8.69 -20.82 -22.86
C LEU A 347 -8.94 -21.09 -21.36
N LEU A 348 -10.12 -20.74 -20.84
CA LEU A 348 -10.52 -21.07 -19.47
C LEU A 348 -10.42 -22.58 -19.22
N LYS A 349 -10.98 -23.39 -20.13
CA LYS A 349 -10.87 -24.85 -20.05
C LYS A 349 -9.44 -25.35 -20.15
N LYS A 350 -8.65 -24.80 -21.08
CA LYS A 350 -7.27 -25.23 -21.33
C LYS A 350 -6.38 -24.99 -20.12
N TYR A 351 -6.49 -23.83 -19.48
CA TYR A 351 -5.57 -23.41 -18.42
C TYR A 351 -6.04 -23.75 -17.01
N PHE A 352 -7.36 -23.80 -16.78
CA PHE A 352 -7.93 -23.99 -15.45
C PHE A 352 -8.82 -25.24 -15.34
N GLY A 353 -9.06 -25.95 -16.45
CA GLY A 353 -9.95 -27.12 -16.45
C GLY A 353 -11.44 -26.76 -16.29
N LEU A 354 -11.79 -25.49 -16.36
CA LEU A 354 -13.16 -24.99 -16.16
C LEU A 354 -13.84 -24.69 -17.50
N ASN A 355 -15.02 -25.25 -17.72
CA ASN A 355 -15.96 -24.77 -18.73
C ASN A 355 -16.76 -23.59 -18.15
N PHE A 356 -17.51 -22.89 -19.01
CA PHE A 356 -18.33 -21.75 -18.56
C PHE A 356 -19.32 -22.12 -17.44
N MET A 357 -19.96 -23.30 -17.52
CA MET A 357 -20.91 -23.73 -16.49
C MET A 357 -20.23 -24.09 -15.16
N ASP A 358 -18.98 -24.56 -15.19
CA ASP A 358 -18.25 -24.95 -13.98
C ASP A 358 -17.97 -23.74 -13.07
N VAL A 359 -17.88 -22.54 -13.66
CA VAL A 359 -17.71 -21.26 -12.94
C VAL A 359 -18.72 -21.10 -11.83
N PHE A 360 -19.99 -21.42 -12.09
CA PHE A 360 -21.11 -21.14 -11.18
C PHE A 360 -21.17 -22.10 -9.99
N THR A 361 -20.32 -23.13 -9.99
CA THR A 361 -20.09 -24.04 -8.86
C THR A 361 -18.67 -23.88 -8.28
N HIS A 362 -17.84 -23.04 -8.90
CA HIS A 362 -16.46 -22.85 -8.50
C HIS A 362 -16.40 -21.94 -7.25
N PRO A 363 -15.50 -22.22 -6.27
CA PRO A 363 -15.41 -21.45 -5.03
C PRO A 363 -15.19 -19.94 -5.23
N SER A 364 -14.57 -19.52 -6.34
CA SER A 364 -14.36 -18.10 -6.61
C SER A 364 -15.63 -17.34 -6.95
N PHE A 365 -16.61 -17.97 -7.60
CA PHE A 365 -17.89 -17.35 -7.86
C PHE A 365 -18.73 -17.24 -6.58
N GLU A 366 -18.78 -18.31 -5.78
CA GLU A 366 -19.43 -18.29 -4.46
C GLU A 366 -18.84 -17.21 -3.55
N TRP A 367 -17.52 -17.05 -3.56
CA TRP A 367 -16.84 -16.02 -2.79
C TRP A 367 -17.25 -14.61 -3.22
N ASP A 368 -17.23 -14.32 -4.51
CA ASP A 368 -17.63 -13.01 -5.02
C ASP A 368 -19.11 -12.70 -4.75
N VAL A 369 -19.99 -13.71 -4.74
CA VAL A 369 -21.39 -13.55 -4.29
C VAL A 369 -21.44 -13.22 -2.80
N LYS A 370 -20.79 -14.02 -1.95
CA LYS A 370 -20.78 -13.85 -0.49
C LYS A 370 -20.26 -12.47 -0.07
N TYR A 371 -19.23 -11.97 -0.74
CA TYR A 371 -18.62 -10.67 -0.43
C TYR A 371 -19.14 -9.51 -1.28
N ASN A 372 -20.17 -9.73 -2.11
CA ASN A 372 -20.80 -8.71 -2.95
C ASN A 372 -19.82 -8.04 -3.94
N TYR A 373 -18.93 -8.82 -4.55
CA TYR A 373 -18.04 -8.39 -5.62
C TYR A 373 -18.65 -8.56 -7.02
N ILE A 374 -19.78 -9.27 -7.13
CA ILE A 374 -20.52 -9.38 -8.39
C ILE A 374 -21.28 -8.08 -8.67
N GLU A 375 -20.98 -7.44 -9.80
CA GLU A 375 -21.67 -6.22 -10.25
C GLU A 375 -23.05 -6.49 -10.83
N TYR A 376 -23.22 -7.59 -11.55
CA TYR A 376 -24.50 -7.98 -12.14
C TYR A 376 -25.47 -8.53 -11.09
N SER A 377 -26.76 -8.26 -11.22
CA SER A 377 -27.81 -8.84 -10.39
C SER A 377 -27.93 -10.35 -10.63
N GLN A 378 -28.48 -11.06 -9.65
CA GLN A 378 -28.71 -12.51 -9.79
C GLN A 378 -29.65 -12.82 -10.95
N GLU A 379 -30.77 -12.09 -11.07
CA GLU A 379 -31.74 -12.32 -12.15
C GLU A 379 -31.14 -12.07 -13.54
N PHE A 380 -30.29 -11.05 -13.68
CA PHE A 380 -29.61 -10.78 -14.95
C PHE A 380 -28.55 -11.82 -15.26
N THR A 381 -27.78 -12.26 -14.26
CA THR A 381 -26.79 -13.34 -14.42
C THR A 381 -27.46 -14.64 -14.84
N GLU A 382 -28.59 -15.01 -14.22
CA GLU A 382 -29.37 -16.18 -14.63
C GLU A 382 -29.91 -16.03 -16.06
N PHE A 383 -30.38 -14.84 -16.46
CA PHE A 383 -30.78 -14.56 -17.83
C PHE A 383 -29.63 -14.75 -18.84
N LEU A 384 -28.42 -14.24 -18.53
CA LEU A 384 -27.25 -14.42 -19.38
C LEU A 384 -26.91 -15.91 -19.56
N ILE A 385 -26.97 -16.69 -18.48
CA ILE A 385 -26.65 -18.13 -18.49
C ILE A 385 -27.74 -18.93 -19.22
N GLU A 386 -29.01 -18.70 -18.92
CA GLU A 386 -30.13 -19.52 -19.43
C GLU A 386 -30.51 -19.18 -20.87
N LYS A 387 -30.42 -17.90 -21.25
CA LYS A 387 -31.02 -17.39 -22.49
C LYS A 387 -29.97 -16.95 -23.50
N VAL A 388 -28.94 -16.24 -23.05
CA VAL A 388 -27.93 -15.65 -23.96
C VAL A 388 -26.84 -16.65 -24.32
N TYR A 389 -26.23 -17.31 -23.32
CA TYR A 389 -25.11 -18.24 -23.53
C TYR A 389 -25.41 -19.34 -24.57
N PRO A 390 -26.60 -20.01 -24.57
CA PRO A 390 -26.90 -21.03 -25.57
C PRO A 390 -26.95 -20.51 -27.01
N GLN A 391 -27.20 -19.20 -27.21
CA GLN A 391 -27.29 -18.59 -28.53
C GLN A 391 -25.99 -17.88 -28.96
N CYS A 392 -25.05 -17.69 -28.02
CA CYS A 392 -23.75 -17.06 -28.25
C CYS A 392 -22.82 -17.99 -29.05
N VAL A 393 -23.15 -18.15 -30.32
CA VAL A 393 -22.47 -18.98 -31.30
C VAL A 393 -22.00 -18.10 -32.46
N PRO A 394 -20.78 -18.28 -32.98
CA PRO A 394 -20.27 -17.51 -34.12
C PRO A 394 -21.27 -17.47 -35.28
N LEU A 395 -21.44 -16.28 -35.85
CA LEU A 395 -22.35 -15.99 -36.97
C LEU A 395 -23.86 -16.12 -36.66
N ASN A 396 -24.24 -16.49 -35.43
CA ASN A 396 -25.62 -16.50 -35.00
C ASN A 396 -26.11 -15.10 -34.58
N SER A 397 -27.42 -14.89 -34.53
CA SER A 397 -28.04 -13.67 -34.00
C SER A 397 -28.96 -14.03 -32.83
N LEU A 398 -29.12 -13.11 -31.88
CA LEU A 398 -30.02 -13.30 -30.75
C LEU A 398 -31.49 -13.29 -31.19
N ASN A 399 -32.30 -14.19 -30.65
CA ASN A 399 -33.74 -14.24 -30.95
C ASN A 399 -34.48 -12.98 -30.46
N SER A 400 -35.48 -12.54 -31.21
CA SER A 400 -36.25 -11.32 -30.91
C SER A 400 -36.89 -11.30 -29.52
N ASP A 401 -37.40 -12.42 -29.04
CA ASP A 401 -37.99 -12.52 -27.69
C ASP A 401 -36.95 -12.24 -26.60
N ILE A 402 -35.73 -12.74 -26.78
CA ILE A 402 -34.61 -12.54 -25.83
C ILE A 402 -34.07 -11.11 -25.94
N ILE A 403 -34.09 -10.49 -27.13
CA ILE A 403 -33.75 -9.07 -27.28
C ILE A 403 -34.72 -8.19 -26.48
N ASN A 404 -36.02 -8.48 -26.57
CA ASN A 404 -37.04 -7.75 -25.80
C ASN A 404 -36.86 -7.94 -24.29
N GLU A 405 -36.56 -9.16 -23.85
CA GLU A 405 -36.26 -9.45 -22.44
C GLU A 405 -34.98 -8.73 -21.98
N ARG A 406 -33.89 -8.78 -22.77
CA ARG A 406 -32.63 -8.05 -22.49
C ARG A 406 -32.88 -6.55 -22.33
N ALA A 407 -33.69 -5.95 -23.19
CA ALA A 407 -34.03 -4.53 -23.13
C ALA A 407 -34.78 -4.14 -21.84
N SER A 408 -35.49 -5.09 -21.21
CA SER A 408 -36.22 -4.86 -19.96
C SER A 408 -35.33 -4.78 -18.72
N PHE A 409 -34.07 -5.23 -18.82
CA PHE A 409 -33.10 -5.12 -17.74
C PHE A 409 -32.41 -3.74 -17.70
N TYR A 410 -32.24 -3.12 -18.86
CA TYR A 410 -31.46 -1.90 -19.00
C TYR A 410 -32.23 -0.64 -18.58
N PRO A 411 -31.65 0.26 -17.78
CA PRO A 411 -32.31 1.48 -17.34
C PRO A 411 -32.48 2.47 -18.50
N THR A 412 -33.61 2.37 -19.19
CA THR A 412 -34.00 3.27 -20.29
C THR A 412 -35.41 3.81 -20.07
N GLY A 413 -35.55 5.14 -20.09
CA GLY A 413 -36.84 5.80 -19.95
C GLY A 413 -37.51 5.47 -18.61
N SER A 414 -38.61 4.71 -18.64
CA SER A 414 -39.35 4.25 -17.46
C SER A 414 -38.90 2.90 -16.90
N ASN A 415 -37.98 2.20 -17.58
CA ASN A 415 -37.50 0.90 -17.10
C ASN A 415 -36.53 1.11 -15.94
N PRO A 416 -36.80 0.52 -14.76
CA PRO A 416 -35.84 0.55 -13.67
C PRO A 416 -34.63 -0.33 -14.01
N ASP A 417 -33.47 0.01 -13.46
CA ASP A 417 -32.27 -0.83 -13.55
C ASP A 417 -32.54 -2.17 -12.87
N ARG A 418 -32.36 -3.26 -13.61
CA ARG A 418 -32.39 -4.64 -13.09
C ARG A 418 -31.10 -5.40 -13.40
N GLU A 419 -30.14 -4.76 -14.06
CA GLU A 419 -28.84 -5.34 -14.40
C GLU A 419 -27.90 -5.29 -13.22
N THR A 420 -27.92 -4.20 -12.46
CA THR A 420 -26.95 -3.98 -11.39
C THR A 420 -27.38 -4.68 -10.11
N ASN A 421 -26.45 -5.35 -9.45
CA ASN A 421 -26.61 -5.85 -8.09
C ASN A 421 -26.80 -4.66 -7.14
N PRO A 422 -27.92 -4.56 -6.40
CA PRO A 422 -28.14 -3.45 -5.46
C PRO A 422 -27.10 -3.38 -4.34
N HIS A 423 -26.36 -4.47 -4.09
CA HIS A 423 -25.33 -4.56 -3.06
C HIS A 423 -23.89 -4.51 -3.60
N CYS A 424 -23.64 -4.20 -4.88
CA CYS A 424 -22.27 -4.15 -5.39
C CYS A 424 -21.38 -3.08 -4.71
N ASN A 425 -21.97 -2.09 -4.02
CA ASN A 425 -21.22 -1.11 -3.22
C ASN A 425 -20.92 -1.56 -1.79
N MET A 426 -21.35 -2.76 -1.37
CA MET A 426 -21.16 -3.25 0.01
C MET A 426 -19.68 -3.44 0.36
N TYR A 427 -18.82 -3.74 -0.61
CA TYR A 427 -17.37 -3.78 -0.37
C TYR A 427 -16.82 -2.40 0.02
N ALA A 428 -17.26 -1.34 -0.66
CA ALA A 428 -16.85 0.02 -0.34
C ALA A 428 -17.33 0.40 1.07
N LYS A 429 -18.53 -0.03 1.48
CA LYS A 429 -19.04 0.18 2.84
C LYS A 429 -18.16 -0.52 3.90
N ARG A 430 -17.73 -1.77 3.67
CA ARG A 430 -16.79 -2.45 4.58
C ARG A 430 -15.45 -1.73 4.69
N LEU A 431 -14.91 -1.25 3.56
CA LEU A 431 -13.68 -0.45 3.54
C LEU A 431 -13.84 0.87 4.30
N ARG A 432 -14.97 1.56 4.12
CA ARG A 432 -15.32 2.76 4.90
C ARG A 432 -15.37 2.46 6.39
N ASP A 433 -16.06 1.41 6.78
CA ASP A 433 -16.24 1.06 8.19
C ASP A 433 -14.90 0.67 8.84
N PHE A 434 -14.03 -0.05 8.12
CA PHE A 434 -12.65 -0.31 8.53
C PHE A 434 -11.86 1.00 8.68
N TYR A 435 -11.89 1.86 7.67
CA TYR A 435 -11.16 3.13 7.68
C TYR A 435 -11.58 4.01 8.87
N ASP A 436 -12.88 4.16 9.08
CA ASP A 436 -13.44 4.92 10.21
C ASP A 436 -13.09 4.29 11.56
N SER A 437 -12.96 2.96 11.64
CA SER A 437 -12.54 2.28 12.87
C SER A 437 -11.08 2.60 13.25
N LYS A 438 -10.23 2.89 12.26
CA LYS A 438 -8.81 3.19 12.46
C LYS A 438 -8.54 4.69 12.61
N PHE A 439 -9.26 5.53 11.85
CA PHE A 439 -8.97 6.96 11.72
C PHE A 439 -10.08 7.86 12.27
N GLY A 440 -11.11 7.28 12.90
CA GLY A 440 -12.21 8.01 13.51
C GLY A 440 -13.46 8.05 12.65
N LYS A 441 -14.62 8.04 13.32
CA LYS A 441 -15.94 7.98 12.67
C LYS A 441 -16.17 9.16 11.71
N GLY A 442 -16.60 8.87 10.48
CA GLY A 442 -16.86 9.85 9.43
C GLY A 442 -15.61 10.34 8.70
N ARG A 443 -14.42 9.82 9.05
CA ARG A 443 -13.16 10.26 8.44
C ARG A 443 -13.11 9.87 6.96
N TYR A 444 -13.57 8.67 6.60
CA TYR A 444 -13.64 8.23 5.21
C TYR A 444 -14.48 9.18 4.36
N ASP A 445 -15.72 9.46 4.75
CA ASP A 445 -16.64 10.31 3.98
C ASP A 445 -16.09 11.74 3.84
N SER A 446 -15.41 12.26 4.87
CA SER A 446 -14.78 13.57 4.82
C SER A 446 -13.66 13.68 3.77
N LYS A 447 -13.06 12.55 3.39
CA LYS A 447 -11.89 12.48 2.51
C LYS A 447 -12.24 11.99 1.11
N PHE A 448 -12.99 10.89 1.04
CA PHE A 448 -13.34 10.20 -0.20
C PHE A 448 -14.76 10.49 -0.66
N GLY A 449 -15.61 11.06 0.20
CA GLY A 449 -17.02 11.33 -0.08
C GLY A 449 -17.94 10.17 0.32
N VAL A 450 -19.24 10.45 0.33
CA VAL A 450 -20.27 9.47 0.69
C VAL A 450 -20.39 8.40 -0.41
N ILE A 451 -20.49 7.15 0.01
CA ILE A 451 -20.79 6.03 -0.88
C ILE A 451 -22.26 6.10 -1.26
N ASN A 452 -22.54 6.39 -2.53
CA ASN A 452 -23.91 6.44 -3.04
C ASN A 452 -24.55 5.05 -3.06
N GLU A 453 -25.84 5.00 -2.74
CA GLU A 453 -26.63 3.80 -2.91
C GLU A 453 -26.86 3.50 -4.39
N ILE A 454 -26.87 2.22 -4.72
CA ILE A 454 -27.14 1.75 -6.08
C ILE A 454 -28.66 1.74 -6.27
N ASN A 455 -29.14 2.53 -7.22
CA ASN A 455 -30.55 2.59 -7.57
C ASN A 455 -30.92 1.46 -8.55
N SER A 456 -30.97 0.23 -8.04
CA SER A 456 -31.39 -0.96 -8.76
C SER A 456 -32.71 -1.49 -8.18
N ALA A 457 -33.62 -1.92 -9.06
CA ALA A 457 -34.84 -2.62 -8.73
C ALA A 457 -34.66 -4.15 -8.64
N ALA A 458 -33.47 -4.67 -8.95
CA ALA A 458 -33.17 -6.07 -8.76
C ALA A 458 -33.13 -6.42 -7.26
N LYS A 459 -33.35 -7.70 -6.95
CA LYS A 459 -33.15 -8.20 -5.59
C LYS A 459 -31.65 -8.36 -5.29
N PRO A 460 -31.25 -8.22 -4.01
CA PRO A 460 -29.93 -8.65 -3.57
C PRO A 460 -29.65 -10.10 -3.96
N TRP A 461 -28.37 -10.40 -4.20
CA TRP A 461 -27.93 -11.77 -4.40
C TRP A 461 -28.29 -12.67 -3.22
N ASP A 462 -28.80 -13.85 -3.53
CA ASP A 462 -29.05 -14.92 -2.58
C ASP A 462 -28.48 -16.22 -3.17
N TRP A 463 -27.28 -16.59 -2.69
CA TRP A 463 -26.60 -17.81 -3.09
C TRP A 463 -27.49 -19.03 -2.94
N ASP A 464 -28.39 -19.05 -1.94
CA ASP A 464 -29.22 -20.22 -1.70
C ASP A 464 -30.30 -20.44 -2.76
N SER A 465 -30.77 -19.35 -3.35
CA SER A 465 -31.74 -19.36 -4.44
C SER A 465 -31.12 -19.50 -5.83
N PHE A 466 -29.80 -19.36 -5.96
CA PHE A 466 -29.13 -19.31 -7.26
C PHE A 466 -29.25 -20.65 -8.01
N LYS A 467 -29.87 -20.64 -9.19
CA LYS A 467 -30.25 -21.87 -9.93
C LYS A 467 -29.07 -22.74 -10.39
N PHE A 468 -27.87 -22.18 -10.44
CA PHE A 468 -26.70 -22.82 -11.03
C PHE A 468 -25.68 -23.33 -10.01
N LYS A 469 -25.88 -23.12 -8.69
CA LYS A 469 -24.92 -23.57 -7.67
C LYS A 469 -24.73 -25.09 -7.56
N ASN A 470 -25.68 -25.88 -8.07
CA ASN A 470 -25.70 -27.34 -7.95
C ASN A 470 -25.75 -28.09 -9.30
N LYS A 471 -25.68 -27.38 -10.43
CA LYS A 471 -25.72 -28.02 -11.75
C LYS A 471 -24.29 -28.40 -12.16
N ILE A 472 -23.96 -29.69 -11.98
CA ILE A 472 -22.77 -30.32 -12.57
C ILE A 472 -23.14 -30.85 -13.96
#